data_AF-A0A8T0V7Q5-F1
#
_entry.id   AF-A0A8T0V7Q5-F1
#
_cell.length_a   1.000
_cell.length_b   1.000
_cell.length_c   1.000
_cell.angle_alpha   90.00
_cell.angle_beta   90.00
_cell.angle_gamma   90.00
#
_symmetry.space_group_name_H-M   'P 1'
#
loop_
_entity.id
_entity.type
_entity.pdbx_description
1 polymer ?
#
loop_
_entity_poly.entity_id
_entity_poly.type
_entity_poly.pdbx_seq_one_letter_code
_entity_poly.pdbx_strand_id
1 'polypeptide(L)'
;MTNNNSNDHQEAAPTSTMAEMFSSTDAYMLIYKCTSKDVNGTESNKNMEINESLPRHLLDQISELNESYMKSCEEYQSKKDSHLAYITERRQEVKSILTEAPADPEDDSYFWISTDWLRQWADIITPPSSIDNGPIQCEHGKVPASKVTSMKRLSSIAWQKLFSKYGGGPTLSSDDCCMECLKDGAKNAVSADVYRERKASLKNIAEAALAGNCPDGPSYFISKTWLTNWLRRKNADIPSDADNGPTSALRCCHGDLLPEHAPGAKRISVPESLWLFLYQTIIEKKADDITTFPSDSQPCKICNQELSDVASVEGNLRAVKLKQRQNHEKLISGKSLALHPGQKYYLVPSSWLSEWRVYITATGKNISSLPEPQSLEAIVDSLICEKHSRLLQRPLDLVCKRGNITQKTSNTDGLTIIPEYDWNLFSEEWSATPEKGISAEIAFSKSSQDKLPEASEATPIMDGDLDQSLDGANDDVGDREPYVRTDPEVCEECIGERESCALVEKLNYQNEDIHVYLVRGKEAPKSIKEASKSVAVSDRRTSKRSRRTSSGNSISLKVSGSTSVYQLKLMIWESLGIVKENQKLHKGSVEIEDDLATLADKSIFPGDVLWVRDSEIYENRDIAGE
;
A
#
# COMPACT_ATOMS: atom_id res chain seq x y z
N MET A 1 -10.45 16.20 -41.49
CA MET A 1 -9.47 16.05 -40.41
C MET A 1 -10.23 15.74 -39.13
N THR A 2 -9.91 14.61 -38.47
CA THR A 2 -10.08 14.30 -37.03
C THR A 2 -11.45 14.56 -36.37
N ASN A 3 -12.07 13.69 -35.59
CA ASN A 3 -11.86 12.32 -35.13
C ASN A 3 -13.20 11.92 -34.49
N ASN A 4 -13.90 10.90 -34.99
CA ASN A 4 -15.12 10.37 -34.38
C ASN A 4 -14.73 9.36 -33.29
N ASN A 5 -15.03 9.67 -32.03
CA ASN A 5 -15.05 8.69 -30.94
C ASN A 5 -16.49 8.22 -30.74
N SER A 6 -16.81 7.07 -31.31
CA SER A 6 -18.01 6.29 -30.99
C SER A 6 -17.55 5.12 -30.11
N ASN A 7 -17.97 5.14 -28.84
CA ASN A 7 -17.85 4.00 -27.93
C ASN A 7 -18.86 2.94 -28.39
N ASP A 8 -18.40 1.98 -29.19
CA ASP A 8 -19.10 0.73 -29.40
C ASP A 8 -18.96 -0.14 -28.15
N HIS A 9 -20.07 -0.30 -27.43
CA HIS A 9 -20.24 -1.41 -26.50
C HIS A 9 -20.34 -2.69 -27.34
N GLN A 10 -19.24 -3.42 -27.46
CA GLN A 10 -19.24 -4.79 -27.95
C GLN A 10 -20.06 -5.64 -26.97
N GLU A 11 -21.27 -5.99 -27.39
CA GLU A 11 -22.02 -7.13 -26.89
C GLU A 11 -21.10 -8.36 -26.90
N ALA A 12 -20.91 -8.93 -25.72
CA ALA A 12 -20.30 -10.24 -25.56
C ALA A 12 -21.18 -11.25 -26.31
N ALA A 13 -20.69 -11.74 -27.44
CA ALA A 13 -21.24 -12.92 -28.10
C ALA A 13 -21.35 -14.05 -27.06
N PRO A 14 -22.43 -14.83 -27.05
CA PRO A 14 -22.58 -15.92 -26.11
C PRO A 14 -21.38 -16.84 -26.29
N THR A 15 -20.62 -16.97 -25.22
CA THR A 15 -19.45 -17.83 -25.12
C THR A 15 -19.83 -19.18 -25.70
N SER A 16 -19.20 -19.50 -26.84
CA SER A 16 -19.10 -20.85 -27.40
C SER A 16 -19.12 -21.82 -26.25
N THR A 17 -20.17 -22.64 -26.19
CA THR A 17 -20.31 -23.74 -25.26
C THR A 17 -18.94 -24.38 -25.16
N MET A 18 -18.34 -24.34 -23.96
CA MET A 18 -17.08 -25.04 -23.72
C MET A 18 -17.34 -26.47 -24.14
N ALA A 19 -16.81 -26.88 -25.28
CA ALA A 19 -16.75 -28.27 -25.64
C ALA A 19 -16.02 -28.90 -24.46
N GLU A 20 -16.70 -29.76 -23.70
CA GLU A 20 -16.10 -30.51 -22.62
C GLU A 20 -14.82 -31.11 -23.17
N MET A 21 -13.66 -30.60 -22.71
CA MET A 21 -12.37 -31.15 -23.10
C MET A 21 -12.24 -32.45 -22.33
N PHE A 22 -12.72 -33.53 -22.94
CA PHE A 22 -12.51 -34.88 -22.45
C PHE A 22 -11.00 -35.15 -22.41
N SER A 23 -10.50 -35.47 -21.21
CA SER A 23 -9.13 -35.94 -21.02
C SER A 23 -9.03 -37.40 -21.49
N SER A 24 -7.83 -37.92 -21.74
CA SER A 24 -7.65 -39.32 -22.16
C SER A 24 -8.20 -40.36 -21.16
N THR A 25 -8.47 -39.94 -19.92
CA THR A 25 -9.15 -40.74 -18.89
C THR A 25 -10.66 -40.83 -19.07
N ASP A 26 -11.27 -39.92 -19.84
CA ASP A 26 -12.72 -39.87 -20.09
C ASP A 26 -13.15 -40.65 -21.35
N ALA A 27 -12.18 -41.20 -22.09
CA ALA A 27 -12.41 -41.99 -23.29
C ALA A 27 -11.83 -43.41 -23.12
N TYR A 28 -12.71 -44.41 -23.03
CA TYR A 28 -12.30 -45.82 -23.08
C TYR A 28 -12.25 -46.30 -24.54
N MET A 29 -11.05 -46.70 -24.99
CA MET A 29 -10.83 -47.28 -26.31
C MET A 29 -10.75 -48.81 -26.19
N LEU A 30 -11.71 -49.53 -26.77
CA LEU A 30 -11.72 -51.00 -26.78
C LEU A 30 -10.81 -51.51 -27.90
N ILE A 31 -9.67 -52.10 -27.55
CA ILE A 31 -8.71 -52.68 -28.49
C ILE A 31 -8.82 -54.21 -28.43
N TYR A 32 -9.22 -54.84 -29.53
CA TYR A 32 -9.22 -56.30 -29.67
C TYR A 32 -7.98 -56.76 -30.42
N LYS A 33 -7.31 -57.81 -29.92
CA LYS A 33 -6.16 -58.46 -30.56
C LYS A 33 -6.60 -59.78 -31.21
N CYS A 34 -6.56 -59.86 -32.53
CA CYS A 34 -6.78 -61.11 -33.25
C CYS A 34 -5.54 -62.02 -33.11
N THR A 35 -5.70 -63.22 -32.54
CA THR A 35 -4.63 -64.23 -32.45
C THR A 35 -4.74 -65.24 -33.58
N SER A 36 -3.94 -65.09 -34.62
CA SER A 36 -3.66 -66.15 -35.59
C SER A 36 -2.47 -66.99 -35.13
N LYS A 37 -2.59 -68.32 -35.13
CA LYS A 37 -1.43 -69.24 -35.18
C LYS A 37 -1.69 -70.41 -36.12
N ASP A 38 -0.62 -70.71 -36.85
CA ASP A 38 -0.50 -71.49 -38.08
C ASP A 38 -0.66 -73.02 -37.98
N VAL A 39 -1.31 -73.57 -39.02
CA VAL A 39 -0.89 -74.66 -39.95
C VAL A 39 -0.64 -76.10 -39.45
N ASN A 40 -1.56 -76.97 -39.88
CA ASN A 40 -1.47 -78.40 -40.27
C ASN A 40 -1.25 -79.51 -39.24
N GLY A 41 -2.38 -80.02 -38.72
CA GLY A 41 -2.61 -81.41 -38.34
C GLY A 41 -4.12 -81.66 -38.34
N THR A 42 -4.58 -82.53 -39.23
CA THR A 42 -5.94 -82.61 -39.75
C THR A 42 -7.03 -82.90 -38.70
N GLU A 43 -8.07 -82.06 -38.76
CA GLU A 43 -9.47 -82.30 -38.39
C GLU A 43 -9.77 -82.81 -36.98
N SER A 44 -9.69 -81.88 -36.02
CA SER A 44 -10.66 -81.75 -34.94
C SER A 44 -10.11 -80.71 -33.97
N ASN A 45 -10.86 -79.62 -33.75
CA ASN A 45 -11.20 -79.17 -32.40
C ASN A 45 -11.95 -77.85 -32.46
N LYS A 46 -13.24 -77.97 -32.17
CA LYS A 46 -13.98 -77.08 -31.27
C LYS A 46 -13.83 -75.60 -31.59
N ASN A 47 -14.79 -75.12 -32.38
CA ASN A 47 -15.42 -73.83 -32.12
C ASN A 47 -15.70 -73.74 -30.61
N MET A 48 -14.81 -73.11 -29.85
CA MET A 48 -15.14 -72.63 -28.53
C MET A 48 -15.97 -71.37 -28.78
N GLU A 49 -17.27 -71.57 -28.96
CA GLU A 49 -18.26 -70.53 -28.70
C GLU A 49 -17.97 -70.01 -27.28
N ILE A 50 -17.30 -68.87 -27.18
CA ILE A 50 -17.38 -68.07 -25.97
C ILE A 50 -18.71 -67.34 -26.08
N ASN A 51 -19.78 -68.10 -25.83
CA ASN A 51 -21.09 -67.59 -25.46
C ASN A 51 -20.99 -67.15 -23.99
N GLU A 52 -20.32 -66.04 -23.72
CA GLU A 52 -20.42 -65.37 -22.42
C GLU A 52 -21.39 -64.21 -22.56
N SER A 53 -22.69 -64.55 -22.54
CA SER A 53 -23.73 -63.56 -22.27
C SER A 53 -23.38 -62.83 -20.97
N LEU A 54 -23.45 -61.49 -20.97
CA LEU A 54 -23.26 -60.69 -19.76
C LEU A 54 -24.08 -61.31 -18.61
N PRO A 55 -23.53 -61.41 -17.39
CA PRO A 55 -24.27 -61.85 -16.22
C PRO A 55 -25.64 -61.14 -16.13
N ARG A 56 -26.72 -61.90 -15.89
CA ARG A 56 -28.10 -61.38 -15.91
C ARG A 56 -28.29 -60.11 -15.07
N HIS A 57 -27.67 -60.06 -13.89
CA HIS A 57 -27.73 -58.88 -13.02
C HIS A 57 -27.17 -57.60 -13.66
N LEU A 58 -26.16 -57.70 -14.54
CA LEU A 58 -25.63 -56.54 -15.27
C LEU A 58 -26.53 -56.15 -16.46
N LEU A 59 -27.14 -57.12 -17.14
CA LEU A 59 -28.12 -56.84 -18.19
C LEU A 59 -29.35 -56.14 -17.63
N ASP A 60 -29.88 -56.63 -16.52
CA ASP A 60 -31.03 -56.03 -15.83
C ASP A 60 -30.68 -54.61 -15.35
N GLN A 61 -29.49 -54.40 -14.79
CA GLN A 61 -29.01 -53.08 -14.36
C GLN A 61 -28.85 -52.11 -15.55
N ILE A 62 -28.29 -52.57 -16.68
CA ILE A 62 -28.17 -51.74 -17.89
C ILE A 62 -29.56 -51.40 -18.44
N SER A 63 -30.50 -52.34 -18.45
CA SER A 63 -31.87 -52.11 -18.90
C SER A 63 -32.57 -51.07 -18.02
N GLU A 64 -32.49 -51.20 -16.70
CA GLU A 64 -33.08 -50.26 -15.74
C GLU A 64 -32.47 -48.85 -15.88
N LEU A 65 -31.14 -48.75 -16.04
CA LEU A 65 -30.46 -47.47 -16.28
C LEU A 65 -30.87 -46.83 -17.61
N ASN A 66 -30.99 -47.63 -18.69
CA ASN A 66 -31.44 -47.14 -19.99
C ASN A 66 -32.89 -46.68 -19.95
N GLU A 67 -33.79 -47.41 -19.29
CA GLU A 67 -35.18 -47.01 -19.10
C GLU A 67 -35.30 -45.71 -18.29
N SER A 68 -34.55 -45.61 -17.19
CA SER A 68 -34.47 -44.37 -16.39
C SER A 68 -33.93 -43.19 -17.20
N TYR A 69 -32.90 -43.42 -18.03
CA TYR A 69 -32.34 -42.40 -18.89
C TYR A 69 -33.32 -41.93 -19.96
N MET A 70 -33.98 -42.87 -20.66
CA MET A 70 -35.01 -42.56 -21.65
C MET A 70 -36.15 -41.73 -21.06
N LYS A 71 -36.64 -42.11 -19.86
CA LYS A 71 -37.65 -41.33 -19.15
C LYS A 71 -37.17 -39.91 -18.83
N SER A 72 -35.91 -39.75 -18.41
CA SER A 72 -35.31 -38.42 -18.18
C SER A 72 -35.23 -37.59 -19.46
N CYS A 73 -34.89 -38.20 -20.59
CA CYS A 73 -34.89 -37.53 -21.89
C CYS A 73 -36.30 -37.08 -22.31
N GLU A 74 -37.32 -37.92 -22.11
CA GLU A 74 -38.72 -37.57 -22.41
C GLU A 74 -39.22 -36.42 -21.53
N GLU A 75 -38.95 -36.46 -20.22
CA GLU A 75 -39.30 -35.38 -19.29
C GLU A 75 -38.60 -34.06 -19.66
N TYR A 76 -37.32 -34.13 -20.04
CA TYR A 76 -36.58 -32.96 -20.51
C TYR A 76 -37.17 -32.40 -21.80
N GLN A 77 -37.48 -33.26 -22.77
CA GLN A 77 -38.05 -32.85 -24.05
C GLN A 77 -39.42 -32.19 -23.87
N SER A 78 -40.28 -32.77 -23.02
CA SER A 78 -41.59 -32.18 -22.69
C SER A 78 -41.47 -30.80 -22.02
N LYS A 79 -40.56 -30.65 -21.04
CA LYS A 79 -40.29 -29.34 -20.42
C LYS A 79 -39.77 -28.33 -21.44
N LYS A 80 -38.81 -28.72 -22.27
CA LYS A 80 -38.25 -27.87 -23.34
C LYS A 80 -39.34 -27.39 -24.30
N ASP A 81 -40.20 -28.28 -24.77
CA ASP A 81 -41.28 -27.94 -25.69
C ASP A 81 -42.30 -27.01 -25.03
N SER A 82 -42.66 -27.22 -23.77
CA SER A 82 -43.54 -26.29 -23.04
C SER A 82 -42.92 -24.90 -22.87
N HIS A 83 -41.61 -24.81 -22.60
CA HIS A 83 -40.91 -23.54 -22.45
C HIS A 83 -40.79 -22.81 -23.79
N LEU A 84 -40.52 -23.52 -24.89
CA LEU A 84 -40.47 -22.93 -26.23
C LEU A 84 -41.83 -22.42 -26.69
N ALA A 85 -42.91 -23.16 -26.41
CA ALA A 85 -44.27 -22.73 -26.71
C ALA A 85 -44.61 -21.45 -25.96
N TYR A 86 -44.32 -21.38 -24.66
CA TYR A 86 -44.52 -20.19 -23.84
C TYR A 86 -43.74 -18.97 -24.35
N ILE A 87 -42.45 -19.13 -24.70
CA ILE A 87 -41.63 -18.05 -25.27
C ILE A 87 -42.21 -17.56 -26.60
N THR A 88 -42.70 -18.46 -27.44
CA THR A 88 -43.27 -18.13 -28.76
C THR A 88 -44.58 -17.34 -28.61
N GLU A 89 -45.47 -17.79 -27.72
CA GLU A 89 -46.71 -17.08 -27.38
C GLU A 89 -46.40 -15.67 -26.85
N ARG A 90 -45.42 -15.55 -25.94
CA ARG A 90 -45.01 -14.26 -25.37
C ARG A 90 -44.49 -13.30 -26.44
N ARG A 91 -43.64 -13.77 -27.35
CA ARG A 91 -43.13 -12.96 -28.47
C ARG A 91 -44.25 -12.47 -29.38
N GLN A 92 -45.24 -13.32 -29.65
CA GLN A 92 -46.38 -12.97 -30.48
C GLN A 92 -47.29 -11.93 -29.81
N GLU A 93 -47.51 -12.06 -28.50
CA GLU A 93 -48.21 -11.06 -27.70
C GLU A 93 -47.51 -9.70 -27.75
N VAL A 94 -46.21 -9.65 -27.44
CA VAL A 94 -45.42 -8.42 -27.46
C VAL A 94 -45.50 -7.77 -28.84
N LYS A 95 -45.31 -8.54 -29.90
CA LYS A 95 -45.39 -8.05 -31.29
C LYS A 95 -46.78 -7.48 -31.61
N SER A 96 -47.86 -8.18 -31.24
CA SER A 96 -49.22 -7.72 -31.52
C SER A 96 -49.53 -6.38 -30.85
N ILE A 97 -49.19 -6.24 -29.57
CA ILE A 97 -49.48 -5.01 -28.81
C ILE A 97 -48.58 -3.86 -29.26
N LEU A 98 -47.28 -4.09 -29.49
CA LEU A 98 -46.37 -3.03 -29.96
C LEU A 98 -46.69 -2.54 -31.38
N THR A 99 -47.29 -3.38 -32.22
CA THR A 99 -47.75 -2.96 -33.55
C THR A 99 -48.89 -1.93 -33.46
N GLU A 100 -49.73 -2.04 -32.43
CA GLU A 100 -50.87 -1.15 -32.19
C GLU A 100 -50.56 -0.05 -31.16
N ALA A 101 -49.38 -0.09 -30.54
CA ALA A 101 -48.99 0.81 -29.44
C ALA A 101 -48.91 2.30 -29.83
N PRO A 102 -48.38 2.71 -31.00
CA PRO A 102 -48.29 4.12 -31.34
C PRO A 102 -49.66 4.80 -31.35
N ALA A 103 -49.81 5.85 -30.55
CA ALA A 103 -50.97 6.73 -30.64
C ALA A 103 -50.86 7.64 -31.87
N ASP A 104 -51.98 7.86 -32.56
CA ASP A 104 -52.06 8.82 -33.66
C ASP A 104 -51.83 10.25 -33.10
N PRO A 105 -50.97 11.07 -33.71
CA PRO A 105 -50.76 12.45 -33.30
C PRO A 105 -52.02 13.33 -33.26
N GLU A 106 -53.03 13.01 -34.07
CA GLU A 106 -54.29 13.76 -34.18
C GLU A 106 -55.43 13.17 -33.34
N ASP A 107 -55.18 12.05 -32.64
CA ASP A 107 -56.15 11.38 -31.78
C ASP A 107 -55.82 11.61 -30.30
N ASP A 108 -56.70 12.32 -29.60
CA ASP A 108 -56.57 12.59 -28.17
C ASP A 108 -56.96 11.39 -27.28
N SER A 109 -57.39 10.27 -27.86
CA SER A 109 -57.74 9.03 -27.14
C SER A 109 -56.52 8.13 -26.89
N TYR A 110 -55.57 8.65 -26.12
CA TYR A 110 -54.37 7.92 -25.71
C TYR A 110 -54.20 7.85 -24.18
N PHE A 111 -53.35 6.94 -23.74
CA PHE A 111 -52.98 6.76 -22.34
C PHE A 111 -51.47 6.89 -22.15
N TRP A 112 -51.05 7.44 -21.03
CA TRP A 112 -49.65 7.47 -20.61
C TRP A 112 -49.26 6.17 -19.96
N ILE A 113 -48.09 5.65 -20.34
CA ILE A 113 -47.49 4.48 -19.73
C ILE A 113 -46.04 4.74 -19.35
N SER A 114 -45.62 4.22 -18.20
CA SER A 114 -44.21 4.24 -17.77
C SER A 114 -43.34 3.54 -18.80
N THR A 115 -42.29 4.23 -19.27
CA THR A 115 -41.32 3.65 -20.20
C THR A 115 -40.60 2.46 -19.57
N ASP A 116 -40.33 2.52 -18.27
CA ASP A 116 -39.64 1.46 -17.55
C ASP A 116 -40.49 0.20 -17.45
N TRP A 117 -41.77 0.37 -17.12
CA TRP A 117 -42.71 -0.75 -17.07
C TRP A 117 -42.88 -1.39 -18.45
N LEU A 118 -43.11 -0.57 -19.48
CA LEU A 118 -43.32 -1.06 -20.85
C LEU A 118 -42.08 -1.83 -21.37
N ARG A 119 -40.87 -1.35 -21.04
CA ARG A 119 -39.62 -2.04 -21.36
C ARG A 119 -39.51 -3.39 -20.65
N GLN A 120 -39.71 -3.42 -19.33
CA GLN A 120 -39.66 -4.66 -18.55
C GLN A 120 -40.70 -5.68 -19.03
N TRP A 121 -41.89 -5.19 -19.38
CA TRP A 121 -42.91 -6.04 -19.97
C TRP A 121 -42.43 -6.62 -21.31
N ALA A 122 -41.89 -5.81 -22.22
CA ALA A 122 -41.48 -6.29 -23.54
C ALA A 122 -40.27 -7.25 -23.51
N ASP A 123 -39.30 -7.00 -22.63
CA ASP A 123 -38.00 -7.69 -22.66
C ASP A 123 -37.95 -8.95 -21.78
N ILE A 124 -38.80 -9.05 -20.74
CA ILE A 124 -38.76 -10.14 -19.77
C ILE A 124 -39.79 -11.21 -20.11
N ILE A 125 -39.33 -12.47 -20.18
CA ILE A 125 -40.18 -13.65 -20.45
C ILE A 125 -41.30 -13.78 -19.40
N THR A 126 -40.99 -13.50 -18.13
CA THR A 126 -41.95 -13.38 -17.01
C THR A 126 -42.14 -11.90 -16.63
N PRO A 127 -43.07 -11.17 -17.28
CA PRO A 127 -43.22 -9.73 -17.08
C PRO A 127 -43.79 -9.38 -15.69
N PRO A 128 -43.70 -8.11 -15.27
CA PRO A 128 -44.37 -7.62 -14.07
C PRO A 128 -45.87 -7.93 -14.07
N SER A 129 -46.42 -8.23 -12.89
CA SER A 129 -47.81 -8.71 -12.75
C SER A 129 -48.87 -7.63 -13.02
N SER A 130 -48.55 -6.35 -12.82
CA SER A 130 -49.49 -5.24 -12.99
C SER A 130 -48.81 -3.99 -13.53
N ILE A 131 -49.55 -3.16 -14.28
CA ILE A 131 -49.07 -1.87 -14.77
C ILE A 131 -48.78 -0.94 -13.60
N ASP A 132 -47.58 -0.35 -13.56
CA ASP A 132 -47.18 0.66 -12.59
C ASP A 132 -46.82 1.98 -13.26
N ASN A 133 -47.74 2.93 -13.14
CA ASN A 133 -47.59 4.31 -13.59
C ASN A 133 -47.31 5.29 -12.43
N GLY A 134 -47.19 4.81 -11.19
CA GLY A 134 -46.87 5.65 -10.03
C GLY A 134 -45.59 6.48 -10.23
N PRO A 135 -44.50 5.92 -10.79
CA PRO A 135 -43.27 6.67 -11.04
C PRO A 135 -43.42 7.87 -11.98
N ILE A 136 -44.43 7.89 -12.86
CA ILE A 136 -44.69 9.01 -13.79
C ILE A 136 -45.71 10.01 -13.26
N GLN A 137 -46.35 9.72 -12.12
CA GLN A 137 -47.31 10.61 -11.47
C GLN A 137 -46.59 11.66 -10.60
N CYS A 138 -47.14 12.86 -10.48
CA CYS A 138 -46.77 13.85 -9.47
C CYS A 138 -47.66 13.72 -8.24
N GLU A 139 -47.36 14.50 -7.20
CA GLU A 139 -48.15 14.54 -5.96
C GLU A 139 -49.62 14.96 -6.18
N HIS A 140 -49.91 15.68 -7.27
CA HIS A 140 -51.27 16.05 -7.66
C HIS A 140 -52.05 14.91 -8.35
N GLY A 141 -51.48 13.71 -8.46
CA GLY A 141 -52.13 12.58 -9.11
C GLY A 141 -52.11 12.62 -10.64
N LYS A 142 -51.35 13.54 -11.24
CA LYS A 142 -51.27 13.78 -12.69
C LYS A 142 -49.85 13.62 -13.23
N VAL A 143 -49.64 13.78 -14.52
CA VAL A 143 -48.34 13.66 -15.19
C VAL A 143 -47.69 15.05 -15.35
N PRO A 144 -46.51 15.30 -14.76
CA PRO A 144 -45.80 16.57 -14.92
C PRO A 144 -44.93 16.58 -16.20
N ALA A 145 -44.74 17.76 -16.80
CA ALA A 145 -43.89 17.95 -17.98
C ALA A 145 -42.43 17.53 -17.75
N SER A 146 -41.95 17.57 -16.50
CA SER A 146 -40.59 17.13 -16.14
C SER A 146 -40.34 15.63 -16.33
N LYS A 147 -41.39 14.81 -16.43
CA LYS A 147 -41.29 13.34 -16.58
C LYS A 147 -41.52 12.85 -18.01
N VAL A 148 -41.56 13.76 -19.00
CA VAL A 148 -41.80 13.43 -20.43
C VAL A 148 -40.82 12.38 -20.98
N THR A 149 -39.58 12.35 -20.50
CA THR A 149 -38.59 11.36 -20.92
C THR A 149 -38.85 9.95 -20.37
N SER A 150 -39.60 9.83 -19.29
CA SER A 150 -39.88 8.57 -18.57
C SER A 150 -41.22 7.93 -18.96
N MET A 151 -41.96 8.51 -19.91
CA MET A 151 -43.30 8.04 -20.29
C MET A 151 -43.48 7.94 -21.81
N LYS A 152 -44.43 7.11 -22.25
CA LYS A 152 -44.86 6.97 -23.65
C LYS A 152 -46.36 7.17 -23.78
N ARG A 153 -46.79 7.64 -24.96
CA ARG A 153 -48.19 7.64 -25.36
C ARG A 153 -48.51 6.28 -25.97
N LEU A 154 -49.57 5.67 -25.46
CA LEU A 154 -50.09 4.39 -25.92
C LEU A 154 -51.49 4.58 -26.47
N SER A 155 -51.79 4.02 -27.64
CA SER A 155 -53.13 4.06 -28.22
C SER A 155 -54.16 3.44 -27.25
N SER A 156 -55.42 3.89 -27.33
CA SER A 156 -56.51 3.31 -26.54
C SER A 156 -56.61 1.79 -26.71
N ILE A 157 -56.45 1.28 -27.93
CA ILE A 157 -56.53 -0.16 -28.24
C ILE A 157 -55.43 -0.93 -27.51
N ALA A 158 -54.17 -0.49 -27.63
CA ALA A 158 -53.06 -1.16 -26.97
C ALA A 158 -53.13 -1.06 -25.44
N TRP A 159 -53.61 0.09 -24.91
CA TRP A 159 -53.87 0.24 -23.48
C TRP A 159 -54.91 -0.76 -22.98
N GLN A 160 -56.05 -0.90 -23.67
CA GLN A 160 -57.09 -1.85 -23.26
C GLN A 160 -56.59 -3.29 -23.26
N LYS A 161 -55.78 -3.68 -24.26
CA LYS A 161 -55.16 -5.02 -24.30
C LYS A 161 -54.24 -5.28 -23.10
N LEU A 162 -53.38 -4.32 -22.75
CA LEU A 162 -52.49 -4.44 -21.60
C LEU A 162 -53.27 -4.41 -20.28
N PHE A 163 -54.15 -3.43 -20.10
CA PHE A 163 -54.90 -3.23 -18.88
C PHE A 163 -55.84 -4.40 -18.58
N SER A 164 -56.50 -4.99 -19.59
CA SER A 164 -57.37 -6.14 -19.40
C SER A 164 -56.63 -7.39 -18.91
N LYS A 165 -55.36 -7.55 -19.29
CA LYS A 165 -54.55 -8.73 -18.94
C LYS A 165 -53.76 -8.55 -17.64
N TYR A 166 -53.17 -7.37 -17.45
CA TYR A 166 -52.25 -7.10 -16.34
C TYR A 166 -52.87 -6.23 -15.24
N GLY A 167 -53.92 -5.46 -15.54
CA GLY A 167 -54.51 -4.50 -14.60
C GLY A 167 -53.48 -3.48 -14.09
N GLY A 168 -53.67 -2.99 -12.87
CA GLY A 168 -52.76 -2.04 -12.21
C GLY A 168 -53.24 -0.59 -12.32
N GLY A 169 -52.31 0.36 -12.29
CA GLY A 169 -52.62 1.78 -12.36
C GLY A 169 -51.45 2.68 -11.93
N PRO A 170 -51.69 3.99 -11.76
CA PRO A 170 -52.91 4.73 -12.15
C PRO A 170 -53.14 4.76 -13.67
N THR A 171 -54.41 4.82 -14.07
CA THR A 171 -54.80 5.13 -15.45
C THR A 171 -54.62 6.62 -15.68
N LEU A 172 -53.81 7.00 -16.66
CA LEU A 172 -53.46 8.39 -16.96
C LEU A 172 -53.81 8.67 -18.41
N SER A 173 -54.84 9.48 -18.68
CA SER A 173 -55.28 9.82 -20.03
C SER A 173 -54.57 11.07 -20.57
N SER A 174 -54.95 11.51 -21.78
CA SER A 174 -54.54 12.79 -22.35
C SER A 174 -54.80 13.99 -21.43
N ASP A 175 -55.90 13.99 -20.67
CA ASP A 175 -56.31 15.06 -19.74
C ASP A 175 -55.51 15.12 -18.42
N ASP A 176 -54.64 14.14 -18.18
CA ASP A 176 -53.85 14.03 -16.96
C ASP A 176 -52.52 14.78 -17.03
N CYS A 177 -52.38 15.74 -17.94
CA CYS A 177 -51.29 16.70 -17.90
C CYS A 177 -51.44 17.64 -16.69
N CYS A 178 -50.43 17.72 -15.82
CA CYS A 178 -50.50 18.50 -14.59
C CYS A 178 -50.20 19.98 -14.82
N MET A 179 -51.25 20.81 -14.81
CA MET A 179 -51.12 22.27 -14.99
C MET A 179 -50.45 22.98 -13.81
N GLU A 180 -50.61 22.49 -12.58
CA GLU A 180 -49.97 23.09 -11.40
C GLU A 180 -48.46 22.92 -11.45
N CYS A 181 -47.97 21.69 -11.72
CA CYS A 181 -46.54 21.46 -11.94
C CYS A 181 -45.98 22.26 -13.12
N LEU A 182 -46.77 22.48 -14.17
CA LEU A 182 -46.34 23.31 -15.31
C LEU A 182 -46.20 24.79 -14.92
N LYS A 183 -47.19 25.34 -14.21
CA LYS A 183 -47.14 26.72 -13.70
C LYS A 183 -45.97 26.91 -12.74
N ASP A 184 -45.72 25.96 -11.85
CA ASP A 184 -44.62 26.03 -10.90
C ASP A 184 -43.27 25.90 -11.60
N GLY A 185 -43.15 25.03 -12.60
CA GLY A 185 -41.98 24.98 -13.49
C GLY A 185 -41.72 26.31 -14.19
N ALA A 186 -42.76 26.96 -14.73
CA ALA A 186 -42.65 28.26 -15.38
C ALA A 186 -42.26 29.37 -14.39
N LYS A 187 -42.89 29.44 -13.21
CA LYS A 187 -42.53 30.40 -12.15
C LYS A 187 -41.07 30.23 -11.73
N ASN A 188 -40.62 28.98 -11.53
CA ASN A 188 -39.25 28.68 -11.15
C ASN A 188 -38.26 29.09 -12.24
N ALA A 189 -38.59 28.87 -13.52
CA ALA A 189 -37.77 29.31 -14.64
C ALA A 189 -37.63 30.84 -14.67
N VAL A 190 -38.75 31.58 -14.54
CA VAL A 190 -38.74 33.05 -14.51
C VAL A 190 -37.93 33.57 -13.30
N SER A 191 -38.15 33.02 -12.12
CA SER A 191 -37.38 33.39 -10.93
C SER A 191 -35.87 33.11 -11.09
N ALA A 192 -35.50 32.00 -11.74
CA ALA A 192 -34.11 31.69 -12.04
C ALA A 192 -33.49 32.65 -13.07
N ASP A 193 -34.25 33.10 -14.07
CA ASP A 193 -33.80 34.13 -15.02
C ASP A 193 -33.57 35.47 -14.34
N VAL A 194 -34.52 35.94 -13.53
CA VAL A 194 -34.38 37.18 -12.75
C VAL A 194 -33.15 37.08 -11.82
N TYR A 195 -32.93 35.92 -11.20
CA TYR A 195 -31.73 35.68 -10.41
C TYR A 195 -30.44 35.76 -11.24
N ARG A 196 -30.41 35.14 -12.43
CA ARG A 196 -29.26 35.18 -13.34
C ARG A 196 -28.92 36.61 -13.77
N GLU A 197 -29.92 37.41 -14.11
CA GLU A 197 -29.75 38.81 -14.50
C GLU A 197 -29.21 39.67 -13.35
N ARG A 198 -29.79 39.54 -12.15
CA ARG A 198 -29.29 40.24 -10.95
C ARG A 198 -27.88 39.80 -10.55
N LYS A 199 -27.57 38.50 -10.64
CA LYS A 199 -26.21 38.00 -10.41
C LYS A 199 -25.22 38.57 -11.43
N ALA A 200 -25.61 38.70 -12.69
CA ALA A 200 -24.78 39.26 -13.74
C ALA A 200 -24.50 40.75 -13.51
N SER A 201 -25.50 41.54 -13.08
CA SER A 201 -25.31 42.96 -12.79
C SER A 201 -24.38 43.21 -11.59
N LEU A 202 -24.42 42.35 -10.58
CA LEU A 202 -23.60 42.44 -9.37
C LEU A 202 -22.20 41.82 -9.52
N LYS A 203 -21.92 41.14 -10.63
CA LYS A 203 -20.63 40.46 -10.87
C LYS A 203 -19.45 41.44 -10.82
N ASN A 204 -19.57 42.59 -11.49
CA ASN A 204 -18.51 43.59 -11.52
C ASN A 204 -18.22 44.17 -10.13
N ILE A 205 -19.26 44.32 -9.29
CA ILE A 205 -19.12 44.82 -7.92
C ILE A 205 -18.38 43.79 -7.05
N ALA A 206 -18.70 42.51 -7.19
CA ALA A 206 -18.00 41.43 -6.50
C ALA A 206 -16.51 41.31 -6.94
N GLU A 207 -16.22 41.46 -8.23
CA GLU A 207 -14.85 41.46 -8.74
C GLU A 207 -14.05 42.68 -8.26
N ALA A 208 -14.67 43.87 -8.23
CA ALA A 208 -14.07 45.08 -7.69
C ALA A 208 -13.77 44.95 -6.19
N ALA A 209 -14.70 44.37 -5.42
CA ALA A 209 -14.48 44.05 -4.01
C ALA A 209 -13.27 43.12 -3.84
N LEU A 210 -13.16 42.04 -4.63
CA LEU A 210 -12.00 41.13 -4.66
C LEU A 210 -10.66 41.82 -4.96
N ALA A 211 -10.69 42.89 -5.75
CA ALA A 211 -9.53 43.73 -6.06
C ALA A 211 -9.20 44.76 -4.97
N GLY A 212 -10.02 44.87 -3.92
CA GLY A 212 -9.87 45.86 -2.84
C GLY A 212 -10.54 47.20 -3.11
N ASN A 213 -11.28 47.34 -4.21
CA ASN A 213 -11.97 48.57 -4.60
C ASN A 213 -13.42 48.55 -4.12
N CYS A 214 -13.62 48.75 -2.81
CA CYS A 214 -14.96 48.90 -2.24
C CYS A 214 -15.37 50.39 -2.25
N PRO A 215 -16.53 50.76 -2.84
CA PRO A 215 -17.04 52.13 -2.76
C PRO A 215 -17.29 52.58 -1.31
N ASP A 216 -17.22 53.88 -1.09
CA ASP A 216 -17.52 54.51 0.20
C ASP A 216 -18.99 54.30 0.58
N GLY A 217 -19.24 53.73 1.76
CA GLY A 217 -20.58 53.44 2.29
C GLY A 217 -20.60 52.28 3.28
N PRO A 218 -21.80 51.86 3.76
CA PRO A 218 -21.95 50.68 4.59
C PRO A 218 -21.41 49.44 3.88
N SER A 219 -20.55 48.69 4.57
CA SER A 219 -19.88 47.53 4.02
C SER A 219 -19.83 46.36 5.01
N TYR A 220 -19.76 45.15 4.47
CA TYR A 220 -19.91 43.91 5.25
C TYR A 220 -18.80 42.92 4.91
N PHE A 221 -18.32 42.21 5.92
CA PHE A 221 -17.32 41.16 5.75
C PHE A 221 -17.95 39.87 5.28
N ILE A 222 -17.38 39.32 4.20
CA ILE A 222 -17.67 37.97 3.71
C ILE A 222 -16.37 37.19 3.47
N SER A 223 -16.46 35.87 3.43
CA SER A 223 -15.32 35.02 3.12
C SER A 223 -14.84 35.25 1.68
N LYS A 224 -13.54 35.51 1.52
CA LYS A 224 -12.90 35.70 0.21
C LYS A 224 -12.98 34.43 -0.65
N THR A 225 -12.82 33.26 -0.03
CA THR A 225 -12.92 31.97 -0.73
C THR A 225 -14.36 31.72 -1.19
N TRP A 226 -15.33 32.05 -0.33
CA TRP A 226 -16.75 31.95 -0.66
C TRP A 226 -17.12 32.84 -1.86
N LEU A 227 -16.75 34.12 -1.83
CA LEU A 227 -17.07 35.07 -2.92
C LEU A 227 -16.43 34.64 -4.25
N THR A 228 -15.18 34.17 -4.19
CA THR A 228 -14.46 33.66 -5.37
C THR A 228 -15.19 32.46 -5.98
N ASN A 229 -15.68 31.54 -5.14
CA ASN A 229 -16.44 30.38 -5.60
C ASN A 229 -17.82 30.79 -6.15
N TRP A 230 -18.52 31.70 -5.47
CA TRP A 230 -19.81 32.21 -5.91
C TRP A 230 -19.74 32.85 -7.32
N LEU A 231 -18.67 33.58 -7.62
CA LEU A 231 -18.40 34.16 -8.95
C LEU A 231 -18.12 33.10 -10.02
N ARG A 232 -17.35 32.06 -9.68
CA ARG A 232 -16.95 31.01 -10.63
C ARG A 232 -18.03 29.98 -10.91
N ARG A 233 -18.96 29.77 -9.97
CA ARG A 233 -20.02 28.75 -10.09
C ARG A 233 -20.96 29.07 -11.27
N LYS A 234 -20.93 28.17 -12.26
CA LYS A 234 -21.87 28.12 -13.41
C LYS A 234 -23.07 27.21 -13.12
N ASN A 235 -22.89 26.11 -12.38
CA ASN A 235 -23.91 25.11 -12.06
C ASN A 235 -24.07 24.98 -10.54
N ALA A 236 -25.31 24.92 -10.05
CA ALA A 236 -25.63 24.88 -8.61
C ALA A 236 -25.65 23.46 -8.00
N ASP A 237 -25.52 22.42 -8.83
CA ASP A 237 -25.79 21.02 -8.44
C ASP A 237 -24.59 20.26 -7.84
N ILE A 238 -23.44 20.91 -7.64
CA ILE A 238 -22.27 20.28 -7.01
C ILE A 238 -22.09 20.88 -5.60
N PRO A 239 -22.22 20.06 -4.53
CA PRO A 239 -21.98 20.52 -3.17
C PRO A 239 -20.56 21.06 -3.02
N SER A 240 -20.40 22.23 -2.40
CA SER A 240 -19.09 22.83 -2.15
C SER A 240 -19.17 23.79 -0.96
N ASP A 241 -18.05 24.12 -0.32
CA ASP A 241 -17.95 25.05 0.82
C ASP A 241 -18.74 26.37 0.70
N ALA A 242 -19.10 26.80 -0.51
CA ALA A 242 -20.01 27.95 -0.69
C ALA A 242 -21.47 27.68 -0.26
N ASP A 243 -21.82 26.45 0.11
CA ASP A 243 -23.16 26.08 0.58
C ASP A 243 -23.37 26.38 2.06
N ASN A 244 -22.27 26.68 2.78
CA ASN A 244 -22.29 27.04 4.20
C ASN A 244 -22.60 28.54 4.44
N GLY A 245 -22.80 29.32 3.36
CA GLY A 245 -23.10 30.75 3.44
C GLY A 245 -21.84 31.65 3.50
N PRO A 246 -22.00 32.95 3.17
CA PRO A 246 -20.91 33.90 2.92
C PRO A 246 -20.08 34.23 4.16
N THR A 247 -20.67 34.10 5.36
CA THR A 247 -20.05 34.46 6.63
C THR A 247 -19.68 33.26 7.50
N SER A 248 -20.03 32.03 7.10
CA SER A 248 -19.79 30.84 7.93
C SER A 248 -18.32 30.59 8.25
N ALA A 249 -17.43 30.72 7.26
CA ALA A 249 -15.98 30.58 7.49
C ALA A 249 -15.37 31.71 8.35
N LEU A 250 -16.14 32.78 8.60
CA LEU A 250 -15.72 33.91 9.42
C LEU A 250 -16.28 33.82 10.85
N ARG A 251 -17.13 32.85 11.16
CA ARG A 251 -17.73 32.70 12.50
C ARG A 251 -16.90 31.72 13.32
N CYS A 252 -16.48 32.14 14.51
CA CYS A 252 -15.85 31.23 15.47
C CYS A 252 -16.90 30.42 16.26
N CYS A 253 -16.47 29.41 17.00
CA CYS A 253 -17.34 28.63 17.88
C CYS A 253 -17.99 29.47 19.00
N HIS A 254 -17.44 30.63 19.33
CA HIS A 254 -18.03 31.59 20.28
C HIS A 254 -19.16 32.44 19.68
N GLY A 255 -19.38 32.35 18.36
CA GLY A 255 -20.40 33.12 17.65
C GLY A 255 -19.92 34.46 17.07
N ASP A 256 -18.74 34.92 17.46
CA ASP A 256 -18.14 36.18 17.01
C ASP A 256 -17.30 36.04 15.72
N LEU A 257 -16.83 37.18 15.20
CA LEU A 257 -15.96 37.27 14.02
C LEU A 257 -14.57 36.68 14.30
N LEU A 258 -14.17 35.68 13.52
CA LEU A 258 -12.88 35.01 13.63
C LEU A 258 -11.74 35.98 13.24
N PRO A 259 -10.60 35.98 13.96
CA PRO A 259 -9.45 36.81 13.62
C PRO A 259 -8.89 36.49 12.22
N GLU A 260 -8.41 37.51 11.52
CA GLU A 260 -8.00 37.38 10.11
C GLU A 260 -6.78 36.46 9.88
N HIS A 261 -5.94 36.31 10.91
CA HIS A 261 -4.81 35.39 10.91
C HIS A 261 -5.21 33.93 11.11
N ALA A 262 -6.46 33.66 11.49
CA ALA A 262 -6.95 32.31 11.66
C ALA A 262 -7.04 31.57 10.30
N PRO A 263 -6.77 30.25 10.28
CA PRO A 263 -6.91 29.45 9.06
C PRO A 263 -8.31 29.56 8.46
N GLY A 264 -8.41 29.93 7.18
CA GLY A 264 -9.69 30.02 6.47
C GLY A 264 -10.47 31.33 6.68
N ALA A 265 -10.08 32.17 7.65
CA ALA A 265 -10.77 33.41 8.01
C ALA A 265 -10.51 34.60 7.08
N LYS A 266 -9.96 34.35 5.88
CA LYS A 266 -9.66 35.42 4.92
C LYS A 266 -10.97 36.08 4.49
N ARG A 267 -11.16 37.30 4.95
CA ARG A 267 -12.36 38.10 4.73
C ARG A 267 -12.14 39.19 3.70
N ILE A 268 -13.24 39.72 3.18
CA ILE A 268 -13.26 40.85 2.27
C ILE A 268 -14.48 41.72 2.57
N SER A 269 -14.31 43.03 2.45
CA SER A 269 -15.42 43.95 2.58
C SER A 269 -16.18 44.07 1.27
N VAL A 270 -17.50 43.96 1.32
CA VAL A 270 -18.39 44.16 0.17
C VAL A 270 -19.41 45.27 0.44
N PRO A 271 -19.86 46.00 -0.59
CA PRO A 271 -20.90 47.00 -0.44
C PRO A 271 -22.23 46.39 0.01
N GLU A 272 -23.04 47.19 0.70
CA GLU A 272 -24.40 46.83 1.13
C GLU A 272 -25.27 46.27 0.00
N SER A 273 -25.21 46.83 -1.21
CA SER A 273 -26.00 46.36 -2.35
C SER A 273 -25.70 44.91 -2.74
N LEU A 274 -24.43 44.50 -2.68
CA LEU A 274 -24.03 43.12 -2.91
C LEU A 274 -24.42 42.25 -1.72
N TRP A 275 -24.20 42.71 -0.48
CA TRP A 275 -24.57 41.97 0.73
C TRP A 275 -26.07 41.65 0.77
N LEU A 276 -26.95 42.62 0.55
CA LEU A 276 -28.40 42.43 0.58
C LEU A 276 -28.88 41.40 -0.44
N PHE A 277 -28.32 41.42 -1.65
CA PHE A 277 -28.63 40.42 -2.67
C PHE A 277 -28.20 39.01 -2.24
N LEU A 278 -26.99 38.87 -1.71
CA LEU A 278 -26.48 37.59 -1.23
C LEU A 278 -27.31 37.07 -0.05
N TYR A 279 -27.62 37.95 0.91
CA TYR A 279 -28.43 37.66 2.09
C TYR A 279 -29.83 37.16 1.70
N GLN A 280 -30.52 37.88 0.80
CA GLN A 280 -31.85 37.50 0.31
C GLN A 280 -31.84 36.12 -0.35
N THR A 281 -30.85 35.85 -1.21
CA THR A 281 -30.72 34.57 -1.93
C THR A 281 -30.57 33.37 -0.99
N ILE A 282 -29.96 33.58 0.18
CA ILE A 282 -29.65 32.50 1.13
C ILE A 282 -30.83 32.26 2.06
N ILE A 283 -31.50 33.31 2.54
CA ILE A 283 -32.74 33.18 3.33
C ILE A 283 -33.80 32.41 2.54
N GLU A 284 -33.94 32.68 1.25
CA GLU A 284 -34.87 31.96 0.37
C GLU A 284 -34.53 30.46 0.24
N LYS A 285 -33.30 30.05 0.55
CA LYS A 285 -32.80 28.67 0.41
C LYS A 285 -32.57 27.92 1.73
N LYS A 286 -32.29 28.62 2.83
CA LYS A 286 -31.95 28.04 4.14
C LYS A 286 -32.48 28.93 5.26
N ALA A 287 -33.25 28.34 6.17
CA ALA A 287 -33.94 29.05 7.26
C ALA A 287 -33.06 29.36 8.50
N ASP A 288 -31.81 28.88 8.57
CA ASP A 288 -31.01 28.95 9.82
C ASP A 288 -29.71 29.80 9.74
N ASP A 289 -29.59 30.66 10.75
CA ASP A 289 -28.42 31.30 11.39
C ASP A 289 -27.32 31.92 10.48
N ILE A 290 -27.71 32.91 9.67
CA ILE A 290 -26.76 33.82 9.00
C ILE A 290 -26.41 34.96 9.94
N THR A 291 -25.19 34.93 10.50
CA THR A 291 -24.64 36.08 11.22
C THR A 291 -24.10 37.12 10.23
N THR A 292 -24.46 38.38 10.44
CA THR A 292 -23.98 39.52 9.65
C THR A 292 -22.79 40.18 10.35
N PHE A 293 -21.71 40.44 9.61
CA PHE A 293 -20.52 41.12 10.13
C PHE A 293 -20.29 42.44 9.39
N PRO A 294 -20.73 43.59 9.94
CA PRO A 294 -20.36 44.90 9.42
C PRO A 294 -18.84 45.14 9.44
N SER A 295 -18.32 46.05 8.62
CA SER A 295 -16.88 46.31 8.48
C SER A 295 -16.18 46.82 9.76
N ASP A 296 -16.92 47.31 10.74
CA ASP A 296 -16.43 47.75 12.05
C ASP A 296 -16.47 46.64 13.12
N SER A 297 -16.92 45.44 12.75
CA SER A 297 -16.97 44.27 13.63
C SER A 297 -15.58 43.92 14.17
N GLN A 298 -15.48 43.82 15.50
CA GLN A 298 -14.24 43.45 16.16
C GLN A 298 -14.03 41.93 16.14
N PRO A 299 -12.79 41.45 15.95
CA PRO A 299 -12.47 40.04 16.08
C PRO A 299 -12.77 39.51 17.50
N CYS A 300 -13.08 38.22 17.57
CA CYS A 300 -13.28 37.48 18.82
C CYS A 300 -12.03 37.60 19.70
N LYS A 301 -12.20 38.12 20.92
CA LYS A 301 -11.10 38.33 21.88
C LYS A 301 -10.45 37.02 22.30
N ILE A 302 -11.23 35.96 22.51
CA ILE A 302 -10.74 34.64 22.94
C ILE A 302 -9.85 34.05 21.84
N CYS A 303 -10.37 33.90 20.61
CA CYS A 303 -9.59 33.36 19.50
C CYS A 303 -8.36 34.22 19.17
N ASN A 304 -8.45 35.54 19.33
CA ASN A 304 -7.31 36.42 19.09
C ASN A 304 -6.21 36.22 20.14
N GLN A 305 -6.59 36.03 21.42
CA GLN A 305 -5.63 35.73 22.48
C GLN A 305 -4.99 34.35 22.26
N GLU A 306 -5.78 33.31 21.98
CA GLU A 306 -5.28 31.96 21.71
C GLU A 306 -4.29 31.93 20.54
N LEU A 307 -4.62 32.60 19.42
CA LEU A 307 -3.72 32.69 18.28
C LEU A 307 -2.44 33.47 18.60
N SER A 308 -2.53 34.50 19.45
CA SER A 308 -1.37 35.24 19.93
C SER A 308 -0.48 34.39 20.83
N ASP A 309 -1.07 33.61 21.74
CA ASP A 309 -0.36 32.73 22.65
C ASP A 309 0.37 31.63 21.85
N VAL A 310 -0.31 31.02 20.88
CA VAL A 310 0.30 30.06 19.94
C VAL A 310 1.43 30.71 19.16
N ALA A 311 1.22 31.88 18.57
CA ALA A 311 2.26 32.57 17.80
C ALA A 311 3.49 32.94 18.66
N SER A 312 3.27 33.29 19.94
CA SER A 312 4.33 33.55 20.91
C SER A 312 5.14 32.29 21.21
N VAL A 313 4.47 31.17 21.52
CA VAL A 313 5.10 29.85 21.75
C VAL A 313 5.90 29.42 20.51
N GLU A 314 5.32 29.54 19.32
CA GLU A 314 6.01 29.22 18.06
C GLU A 314 7.18 30.17 17.76
N GLY A 315 7.08 31.43 18.18
CA GLY A 315 8.18 32.40 18.12
C GLY A 315 9.35 31.99 19.00
N ASN A 316 9.07 31.64 20.26
CA ASN A 316 10.06 31.16 21.21
C ASN A 316 10.72 29.86 20.74
N LEU A 317 9.93 28.89 20.26
CA LEU A 317 10.43 27.62 19.73
C LEU A 317 11.34 27.82 18.51
N ARG A 318 11.00 28.76 17.61
CA ARG A 318 11.87 29.13 16.48
C ARG A 318 13.20 29.71 16.94
N ALA A 319 13.19 30.55 17.96
CA ALA A 319 14.40 31.13 18.53
C ALA A 319 15.28 30.06 19.18
N VAL A 320 14.70 29.14 19.96
CA VAL A 320 15.40 28.01 20.57
C VAL A 320 16.04 27.12 19.50
N LYS A 321 15.25 26.64 18.52
CA LYS A 321 15.78 25.81 17.42
C LYS A 321 16.87 26.52 16.62
N LEU A 322 16.76 27.83 16.41
CA LEU A 322 17.81 28.62 15.74
C LEU A 322 19.10 28.65 16.58
N LYS A 323 18.99 28.84 17.89
CA LYS A 323 20.14 28.83 18.81
C LYS A 323 20.84 27.47 18.79
N GLN A 324 20.11 26.37 18.88
CA GLN A 324 20.69 25.01 18.77
C GLN A 324 21.40 24.82 17.43
N ARG A 325 20.84 25.34 16.33
CA ARG A 325 21.49 25.27 15.01
C ARG A 325 22.81 26.03 14.93
N GLN A 326 22.89 27.18 15.60
CA GLN A 326 24.11 27.98 15.65
C GLN A 326 25.17 27.32 16.53
N ASN A 327 24.74 26.76 17.67
CA ASN A 327 25.59 26.05 18.62
C ASN A 327 26.25 24.80 17.99
N HIS A 328 25.49 24.04 17.19
CA HIS A 328 25.88 22.73 16.67
C HIS A 328 26.08 22.70 15.14
N GLU A 329 26.61 23.77 14.54
CA GLU A 329 26.76 23.91 13.08
C GLU A 329 27.49 22.71 12.45
N LYS A 330 28.57 22.24 13.09
CA LYS A 330 29.38 21.13 12.60
C LYS A 330 28.62 19.80 12.61
N LEU A 331 27.87 19.50 13.69
CA LEU A 331 27.08 18.28 13.81
C LEU A 331 25.89 18.22 12.84
N ILE A 332 25.34 19.38 12.48
CA ILE A 332 24.26 19.50 11.48
C ILE A 332 24.79 19.24 10.09
N SER A 333 25.99 19.74 9.78
CA SER A 333 26.60 19.56 8.46
C SER A 333 26.91 18.09 8.12
N GLY A 334 26.92 17.20 9.11
CA GLY A 334 27.19 15.77 8.93
C GLY A 334 28.59 15.45 8.42
N LYS A 335 29.52 16.42 8.48
CA LYS A 335 30.91 16.21 8.09
C LYS A 335 31.61 15.32 9.11
N SER A 336 32.44 14.40 8.61
CA SER A 336 33.25 13.52 9.47
C SER A 336 34.17 14.34 10.37
N LEU A 337 34.06 14.13 11.68
CA LEU A 337 34.93 14.72 12.68
C LEU A 337 36.32 14.08 12.59
N ALA A 338 37.37 14.91 12.52
CA ALA A 338 38.74 14.45 12.69
C ALA A 338 38.99 14.22 14.18
N LEU A 339 39.43 13.01 14.53
CA LEU A 339 39.62 12.56 15.90
C LEU A 339 41.12 12.57 16.23
N HIS A 340 41.44 13.02 17.44
CA HIS A 340 42.81 13.14 17.93
C HIS A 340 43.02 12.27 19.18
N PRO A 341 44.13 11.52 19.27
CA PRO A 341 44.49 10.78 20.47
C PRO A 341 44.63 11.69 21.69
N GLY A 342 44.22 11.21 22.87
CA GLY A 342 44.29 11.96 24.13
C GLY A 342 43.25 13.07 24.30
N GLN A 343 42.38 13.31 23.32
CA GLN A 343 41.22 14.20 23.48
C GLN A 343 40.02 13.44 24.03
N LYS A 344 39.25 14.13 24.88
CA LYS A 344 37.99 13.63 25.41
C LYS A 344 36.84 13.93 24.45
N TYR A 345 36.04 12.90 24.19
CA TYR A 345 34.83 12.95 23.38
C TYR A 345 33.68 12.31 24.14
N TYR A 346 32.47 12.37 23.56
CA TYR A 346 31.28 11.72 24.09
C TYR A 346 30.57 10.91 23.00
N LEU A 347 29.83 9.89 23.42
CA LEU A 347 29.07 9.01 22.54
C LEU A 347 27.56 9.30 22.64
N VAL A 348 26.93 9.47 21.48
CA VAL A 348 25.48 9.67 21.36
C VAL A 348 24.92 8.73 20.28
N PRO A 349 23.73 8.12 20.47
CA PRO A 349 23.10 7.31 19.44
C PRO A 349 22.91 8.05 18.12
N SER A 350 23.30 7.39 17.03
CA SER A 350 23.20 7.94 15.68
C SER A 350 21.75 8.19 15.25
N SER A 351 20.82 7.35 15.74
CA SER A 351 19.38 7.51 15.56
C SER A 351 18.87 8.80 16.20
N TRP A 352 19.22 9.06 17.45
CA TRP A 352 18.82 10.27 18.17
C TRP A 352 19.36 11.54 17.50
N LEU A 353 20.63 11.55 17.10
CA LEU A 353 21.20 12.69 16.35
C LEU A 353 20.44 12.95 15.04
N SER A 354 19.99 11.89 14.36
CA SER A 354 19.19 12.03 13.15
C SER A 354 17.80 12.61 13.44
N GLU A 355 17.13 12.14 14.49
CA GLU A 355 15.84 12.70 14.94
C GLU A 355 15.98 14.17 15.36
N TRP A 356 17.00 14.48 16.14
CA TRP A 356 17.34 15.83 16.55
C TRP A 356 17.56 16.74 15.34
N ARG A 357 18.38 16.33 14.35
CA ARG A 357 18.59 17.09 13.11
C ARG A 357 17.28 17.39 12.38
N VAL A 358 16.36 16.42 12.28
CA VAL A 358 15.04 16.62 11.68
C VAL A 358 14.22 17.63 12.50
N TYR A 359 14.22 17.51 13.82
CA TYR A 359 13.50 18.40 14.72
C TYR A 359 13.97 19.86 14.64
N ILE A 360 15.29 20.10 14.63
CA ILE A 360 15.85 21.45 14.56
C ILE A 360 15.80 22.06 13.16
N THR A 361 15.74 21.27 12.09
CA THR A 361 15.62 21.77 10.70
C THR A 361 14.17 21.99 10.26
N ALA A 362 13.20 21.59 11.08
CA ALA A 362 11.78 21.87 10.87
C ALA A 362 11.51 23.37 10.66
N THR A 363 10.81 23.72 9.58
CA THR A 363 10.41 25.09 9.26
C THR A 363 8.93 25.19 8.89
N GLY A 364 8.36 26.40 9.02
CA GLY A 364 6.97 26.68 8.68
C GLY A 364 5.96 25.98 9.60
N LYS A 365 4.88 25.46 9.02
CA LYS A 365 3.74 24.86 9.75
C LYS A 365 4.08 23.60 10.56
N ASN A 366 5.27 23.02 10.33
CA ASN A 366 5.66 21.76 10.96
C ASN A 366 6.51 21.96 12.23
N ILE A 367 6.81 23.20 12.62
CA ILE A 367 7.68 23.50 13.76
C ILE A 367 7.14 22.92 15.07
N SER A 368 5.81 23.00 15.25
CA SER A 368 5.09 22.58 16.46
C SER A 368 4.51 21.16 16.35
N SER A 369 4.44 20.60 15.14
CA SER A 369 3.81 19.29 14.90
C SER A 369 4.79 18.12 14.93
N LEU A 370 6.10 18.38 14.84
CA LEU A 370 7.12 17.34 14.93
C LEU A 370 7.37 16.99 16.39
N PRO A 371 7.38 15.68 16.74
CA PRO A 371 7.67 15.26 18.10
C PRO A 371 9.09 15.72 18.47
N GLU A 372 9.22 16.18 19.71
CA GLU A 372 10.51 16.46 20.30
C GLU A 372 11.27 15.13 20.50
N PRO A 373 12.58 15.08 20.16
CA PRO A 373 13.44 13.96 20.48
C PRO A 373 13.30 13.54 21.95
N GLN A 374 13.43 12.25 22.21
CA GLN A 374 13.43 11.74 23.58
C GLN A 374 14.56 12.39 24.40
N SER A 375 14.35 12.50 25.71
CA SER A 375 15.35 13.02 26.66
C SER A 375 16.71 12.33 26.45
N LEU A 376 17.75 13.15 26.33
CA LEU A 376 19.12 12.68 26.13
C LEU A 376 19.60 11.81 27.31
N GLU A 377 19.22 12.17 28.54
CA GLU A 377 19.56 11.39 29.75
C GLU A 377 18.89 10.02 29.73
N ALA A 378 17.59 9.95 29.43
CA ALA A 378 16.86 8.69 29.35
C ALA A 378 17.43 7.74 28.28
N ILE A 379 17.89 8.30 27.15
CA ILE A 379 18.53 7.51 26.10
C ILE A 379 19.90 7.01 26.54
N VAL A 380 20.72 7.87 27.16
CA VAL A 380 22.04 7.45 27.64
C VAL A 380 21.92 6.38 28.73
N ASP A 381 20.99 6.54 29.67
CA ASP A 381 20.73 5.55 30.72
C ASP A 381 20.29 4.20 30.13
N SER A 382 19.53 4.19 29.03
CA SER A 382 19.11 2.95 28.34
C SER A 382 20.26 2.17 27.68
N LEU A 383 21.41 2.83 27.46
CA LEU A 383 22.61 2.21 26.93
C LEU A 383 23.47 1.58 28.02
N ILE A 384 23.16 1.82 29.30
CA ILE A 384 23.91 1.28 30.42
C ILE A 384 23.25 -0.01 30.91
N CYS A 385 24.04 -1.07 31.05
CA CYS A 385 23.59 -2.34 31.59
C CYS A 385 23.22 -2.17 33.06
N GLU A 386 21.96 -2.45 33.43
CA GLU A 386 21.52 -2.39 34.83
C GLU A 386 22.30 -3.33 35.77
N LYS A 387 22.77 -4.47 35.26
CA LYS A 387 23.49 -5.48 36.06
C LYS A 387 24.97 -5.17 36.25
N HIS A 388 25.61 -4.60 35.23
CA HIS A 388 27.07 -4.45 35.17
C HIS A 388 27.53 -2.99 35.20
N SER A 389 26.62 -2.03 35.09
CA SER A 389 26.92 -0.59 34.96
C SER A 389 27.91 -0.29 33.82
N ARG A 390 27.81 -1.07 32.74
CA ARG A 390 28.69 -1.04 31.56
C ARG A 390 27.89 -0.80 30.28
N LEU A 391 28.53 -0.26 29.25
CA LEU A 391 27.90 0.13 28.00
C LEU A 391 27.42 -1.08 27.17
N LEU A 392 26.15 -1.09 26.77
CA LEU A 392 25.48 -2.21 26.07
C LEU A 392 25.68 -2.23 24.55
N GLN A 393 26.41 -1.27 23.98
CA GLN A 393 26.62 -1.13 22.55
C GLN A 393 28.07 -0.70 22.26
N ARG A 394 28.69 -1.33 21.25
CA ARG A 394 30.04 -0.97 20.83
C ARG A 394 30.03 0.37 20.05
N PRO A 395 31.03 1.25 20.23
CA PRO A 395 31.22 2.41 19.37
C PRO A 395 31.44 2.00 17.89
N LEU A 396 31.10 2.85 16.94
CA LEU A 396 31.40 2.58 15.53
C LEU A 396 32.92 2.57 15.28
N ASP A 397 33.37 1.71 14.37
CA ASP A 397 34.79 1.55 14.05
C ASP A 397 35.46 2.84 13.61
N LEU A 398 36.76 2.94 13.91
CA LEU A 398 37.61 4.01 13.42
C LEU A 398 38.22 3.66 12.06
N VAL A 399 38.42 4.68 11.23
CA VAL A 399 39.08 4.60 9.93
C VAL A 399 40.25 5.57 9.94
N CYS A 400 41.47 5.02 9.83
CA CYS A 400 42.68 5.79 9.65
C CYS A 400 43.04 5.88 8.16
N LYS A 401 43.00 7.09 7.57
CA LYS A 401 43.43 7.34 6.18
C LYS A 401 44.45 8.47 6.17
N ARG A 402 45.68 8.18 5.73
CA ARG A 402 46.78 9.16 5.58
C ARG A 402 47.05 9.96 6.86
N GLY A 403 47.00 9.31 8.02
CA GLY A 403 47.22 9.94 9.33
C GLY A 403 45.99 10.62 9.95
N ASN A 404 44.86 10.73 9.24
CA ASN A 404 43.61 11.25 9.81
C ASN A 404 42.75 10.11 10.33
N ILE A 405 42.36 10.20 11.61
CA ILE A 405 41.44 9.27 12.26
C ILE A 405 40.03 9.86 12.16
N THR A 406 39.10 9.08 11.64
CA THR A 406 37.67 9.45 11.53
C THR A 406 36.83 8.25 11.92
N GLN A 407 35.63 8.47 12.46
CA GLN A 407 34.71 7.37 12.73
C GLN A 407 33.95 6.97 11.47
N LYS A 408 33.65 5.67 11.28
CA LYS A 408 32.65 5.24 10.29
C LYS A 408 31.32 5.92 10.59
N THR A 409 30.66 6.42 9.56
CA THR A 409 29.37 7.08 9.70
C THR A 409 28.23 6.09 9.53
N SER A 410 27.22 6.22 10.38
CA SER A 410 25.94 5.52 10.29
C SER A 410 24.85 6.49 10.72
N ASN A 411 23.70 6.47 10.04
CA ASN A 411 22.59 7.37 10.35
C ASN A 411 21.56 6.74 11.29
N THR A 412 21.56 5.41 11.41
CA THR A 412 20.49 4.65 12.08
C THR A 412 20.98 3.75 13.19
N ASP A 413 22.22 3.27 13.11
CA ASP A 413 22.75 2.26 14.03
C ASP A 413 24.13 2.67 14.58
N GLY A 414 24.43 2.29 15.82
CA GLY A 414 25.68 2.58 16.50
C GLY A 414 25.76 3.94 17.20
N LEU A 415 26.86 4.13 17.93
CA LEU A 415 27.15 5.32 18.71
C LEU A 415 28.12 6.25 17.95
N THR A 416 27.68 7.48 17.70
CA THR A 416 28.46 8.53 17.05
C THR A 416 29.27 9.31 18.09
N ILE A 417 30.54 9.55 17.79
CA ILE A 417 31.44 10.39 18.59
C ILE A 417 31.15 11.87 18.32
N ILE A 418 30.93 12.64 19.39
CA ILE A 418 30.80 14.10 19.35
C ILE A 418 31.88 14.77 20.22
N PRO A 419 32.28 16.01 19.90
CA PRO A 419 33.21 16.79 20.73
C PRO A 419 32.64 17.07 22.12
N GLU A 420 33.51 17.18 23.13
CA GLU A 420 33.13 17.58 24.50
C GLU A 420 32.36 18.90 24.55
N TYR A 421 32.74 19.88 23.71
CA TYR A 421 32.02 21.15 23.59
C TYR A 421 30.54 20.95 23.20
N ASP A 422 30.28 20.11 22.19
CA ASP A 422 28.91 19.82 21.76
C ASP A 422 28.13 19.02 22.82
N TRP A 423 28.79 18.10 23.54
CA TRP A 423 28.15 17.37 24.64
C TRP A 423 27.70 18.29 25.78
N ASN A 424 28.55 19.25 26.17
CA ASN A 424 28.22 20.19 27.23
C ASN A 424 27.02 21.06 26.85
N LEU A 425 26.99 21.55 25.61
CA LEU A 425 25.86 22.31 25.08
C LEU A 425 24.58 21.46 25.01
N PHE A 426 24.67 20.21 24.54
CA PHE A 426 23.51 19.32 24.56
C PHE A 426 23.01 19.03 25.97
N SER A 427 23.92 18.90 26.94
CA SER A 427 23.55 18.68 28.34
C SER A 427 22.75 19.87 28.89
N GLU A 428 23.15 21.10 28.58
CA GLU A 428 22.40 22.31 28.94
C GLU A 428 21.06 22.41 28.21
N GLU A 429 21.04 22.16 26.90
CA GLU A 429 19.86 22.31 26.05
C GLU A 429 18.78 21.24 26.28
N TRP A 430 19.20 20.02 26.62
CA TRP A 430 18.33 18.86 26.82
C TRP A 430 18.20 18.44 28.29
N SER A 431 18.65 19.31 29.21
CA SER A 431 18.61 19.09 30.66
C SER A 431 19.20 17.76 31.11
N ALA A 432 20.25 17.30 30.43
CA ALA A 432 20.99 16.11 30.86
C ALA A 432 22.10 16.51 31.85
N THR A 433 22.44 15.59 32.76
CA THR A 433 23.57 15.80 33.68
C THR A 433 24.89 15.59 32.93
N PRO A 434 25.79 16.60 32.86
CA PRO A 434 27.02 16.50 32.05
C PRO A 434 27.93 15.31 32.43
N GLU A 435 27.89 14.91 33.70
CA GLU A 435 28.67 13.82 34.29
C GLU A 435 28.17 12.42 33.90
N LYS A 436 26.92 12.28 33.46
CA LYS A 436 26.35 10.98 33.05
C LYS A 436 26.62 10.62 31.58
N GLY A 437 27.29 11.49 30.84
CA GLY A 437 27.64 11.21 29.45
C GLY A 437 28.61 10.05 29.31
N ILE A 438 28.43 9.24 28.27
CA ILE A 438 29.38 8.17 27.94
C ILE A 438 30.60 8.83 27.31
N SER A 439 31.70 8.90 28.05
CA SER A 439 32.92 9.52 27.55
C SER A 439 33.71 8.55 26.67
N ALA A 440 34.45 9.08 25.71
CA ALA A 440 35.25 8.33 24.76
C ALA A 440 36.61 8.99 24.53
N GLU A 441 37.67 8.18 24.46
CA GLU A 441 39.03 8.61 24.16
C GLU A 441 39.63 7.70 23.09
N ILE A 442 40.40 8.27 22.16
CA ILE A 442 41.08 7.50 21.12
C ILE A 442 42.41 6.98 21.65
N ALA A 443 42.56 5.66 21.66
CA ALA A 443 43.75 4.96 22.13
C ALA A 443 44.35 4.06 21.04
N PHE A 444 45.61 3.67 21.20
CA PHE A 444 46.29 2.71 20.33
C PHE A 444 46.62 1.44 21.11
N SER A 445 46.52 0.29 20.45
CA SER A 445 46.96 -0.99 21.02
C SER A 445 48.45 -0.94 21.38
N LYS A 446 48.80 -1.30 22.62
CA LYS A 446 50.20 -1.50 23.01
C LYS A 446 50.74 -2.75 22.30
N SER A 447 51.89 -2.65 21.64
CA SER A 447 52.57 -3.81 21.06
C SER A 447 52.95 -4.79 22.16
N SER A 448 52.58 -6.06 22.01
CA SER A 448 52.90 -7.16 22.91
C SER A 448 54.38 -7.55 22.83
N GLN A 449 55.25 -6.70 23.34
CA GLN A 449 56.59 -7.01 23.80
C GLN A 449 56.79 -6.29 25.14
N ASP A 450 56.12 -6.78 26.17
CA ASP A 450 56.61 -6.75 27.53
C ASP A 450 55.78 -7.76 28.32
N LYS A 451 56.31 -8.98 28.40
CA LYS A 451 55.86 -9.94 29.41
C LYS A 451 56.33 -9.42 30.77
N LEU A 452 55.41 -9.48 31.73
CA LEU A 452 55.57 -9.25 33.18
C LEU A 452 57.01 -9.38 33.72
N PRO A 453 57.32 -8.56 34.72
CA PRO A 453 57.87 -9.06 35.97
C PRO A 453 56.78 -9.06 37.04
N GLU A 454 56.57 -10.25 37.58
CA GLU A 454 55.87 -10.59 38.80
C GLU A 454 56.18 -9.59 39.94
N ALA A 455 55.13 -9.14 40.63
CA ALA A 455 55.24 -8.23 41.76
C ALA A 455 55.84 -8.95 42.99
N SER A 456 56.94 -8.41 43.52
CA SER A 456 57.39 -8.64 44.90
C SER A 456 57.71 -7.29 45.56
N GLU A 457 57.43 -7.24 46.86
CA GLU A 457 57.25 -6.11 47.77
C GLU A 457 58.30 -4.96 47.82
N ALA A 458 57.80 -3.82 48.32
CA ALA A 458 58.43 -2.77 49.13
C ALA A 458 59.08 -1.52 48.44
N THR A 459 58.69 -0.36 48.98
CA THR A 459 59.05 1.06 48.67
C THR A 459 60.47 1.44 49.19
N PRO A 460 61.01 2.71 49.12
CA PRO A 460 60.62 3.99 48.46
C PRO A 460 61.75 4.78 47.69
N ILE A 461 61.33 5.80 46.91
CA ILE A 461 61.95 7.13 46.56
C ILE A 461 63.49 7.29 46.39
N MET A 462 63.94 7.81 45.22
CA MET A 462 64.84 8.99 45.09
C MET A 462 65.11 9.43 43.63
N ASP A 463 65.25 10.75 43.46
CA ASP A 463 65.58 11.56 42.28
C ASP A 463 66.86 11.16 41.51
N GLY A 464 66.91 11.53 40.23
CA GLY A 464 68.15 11.67 39.46
C GLY A 464 67.94 11.97 37.97
N ASP A 465 68.12 13.24 37.59
CA ASP A 465 68.35 13.74 36.23
C ASP A 465 69.32 12.87 35.40
N LEU A 466 69.06 12.70 34.10
CA LEU A 466 70.03 13.04 33.04
C LEU A 466 69.46 12.98 31.62
N ASP A 467 69.93 13.96 30.87
CA ASP A 467 69.60 14.45 29.54
C ASP A 467 70.14 13.56 28.39
N GLN A 468 69.69 13.87 27.16
CA GLN A 468 70.22 13.51 25.83
C GLN A 468 69.80 12.18 25.17
N SER A 469 69.00 12.27 24.09
CA SER A 469 69.55 12.33 22.72
C SER A 469 68.45 12.31 21.66
N LEU A 470 68.39 13.39 20.87
CA LEU A 470 67.89 13.41 19.50
C LEU A 470 68.93 12.69 18.62
N ASP A 471 68.55 11.65 17.89
CA ASP A 471 68.48 11.66 16.41
C ASP A 471 68.35 10.24 15.83
N GLY A 472 67.47 10.11 14.85
CA GLY A 472 67.52 9.15 13.73
C GLY A 472 67.54 7.63 14.00
N ALA A 473 66.42 6.96 13.69
CA ALA A 473 66.34 6.07 12.53
C ALA A 473 64.96 5.39 12.45
N ASN A 474 64.36 5.50 11.27
CA ASN A 474 63.29 4.69 10.69
C ASN A 474 62.95 3.39 11.45
N ASP A 475 61.99 3.46 12.38
CA ASP A 475 61.21 2.30 12.76
C ASP A 475 59.93 2.29 11.91
N ASP A 476 59.78 1.20 11.17
CA ASP A 476 58.59 0.80 10.43
C ASP A 476 57.43 0.64 11.43
N VAL A 477 56.66 1.71 11.66
CA VAL A 477 55.42 1.71 12.47
C VAL A 477 54.31 1.05 11.67
N GLY A 478 54.47 -0.23 11.37
CA GLY A 478 53.41 -1.11 10.90
C GLY A 478 52.48 -1.48 12.06
N ASP A 479 51.21 -1.13 11.90
CA ASP A 479 50.05 -1.79 12.51
C ASP A 479 49.80 -1.61 14.02
N ARG A 480 49.71 -0.36 14.51
CA ARG A 480 48.90 -0.06 15.72
C ARG A 480 47.54 0.46 15.30
N GLU A 481 46.51 -0.38 15.43
CA GLU A 481 45.13 0.02 15.11
C GLU A 481 44.58 0.95 16.21
N PRO A 482 43.99 2.11 15.84
CA PRO A 482 43.31 2.97 16.80
C PRO A 482 41.97 2.34 17.21
N TYR A 483 41.66 2.38 18.50
CA TYR A 483 40.38 1.95 19.05
C TYR A 483 39.79 3.02 19.99
N VAL A 484 38.48 2.94 20.22
CA VAL A 484 37.76 3.85 21.11
C VAL A 484 37.73 3.22 22.51
N ARG A 485 38.29 3.92 23.49
CA ARG A 485 38.14 3.59 24.91
C ARG A 485 36.94 4.36 25.46
N THR A 486 36.02 3.69 26.14
CA THR A 486 34.81 4.31 26.69
C THR A 486 34.80 4.24 28.21
N ASP A 487 34.20 5.25 28.84
CA ASP A 487 33.82 5.21 30.25
C ASP A 487 32.34 5.60 30.36
N PRO A 488 31.45 4.68 30.77
CA PRO A 488 31.74 3.32 31.26
C PRO A 488 32.26 2.36 30.16
N GLU A 489 32.99 1.33 30.60
CA GLU A 489 33.53 0.29 29.70
C GLU A 489 32.41 -0.49 28.99
N VAL A 490 32.72 -1.04 27.82
CA VAL A 490 31.81 -1.89 27.06
C VAL A 490 31.50 -3.19 27.81
N CYS A 491 30.22 -3.54 27.90
CA CYS A 491 29.73 -4.77 28.52
C CYS A 491 29.85 -5.95 27.55
N GLU A 492 31.06 -6.46 27.38
CA GLU A 492 31.32 -7.61 26.49
C GLU A 492 30.52 -8.87 26.89
N GLU A 493 30.18 -9.02 28.18
CA GLU A 493 29.35 -10.13 28.66
C GLU A 493 27.91 -10.06 28.12
N CYS A 494 27.20 -8.95 28.32
CA CYS A 494 25.83 -8.81 27.83
C CYS A 494 25.76 -8.69 26.31
N ILE A 495 26.76 -8.06 25.69
CA ILE A 495 26.83 -7.99 24.23
C ILE A 495 27.08 -9.39 23.66
N GLY A 496 28.04 -10.14 24.22
CA GLY A 496 28.33 -11.51 23.82
C GLY A 496 27.15 -12.45 24.05
N GLU A 497 26.42 -12.33 25.16
CA GLU A 497 25.20 -13.08 25.42
C GLU A 497 24.11 -12.75 24.39
N ARG A 498 23.89 -11.47 24.10
CA ARG A 498 22.92 -11.03 23.08
C ARG A 498 23.28 -11.53 21.68
N GLU A 499 24.56 -11.42 21.29
CA GLU A 499 25.08 -11.89 20.01
C GLU A 499 24.99 -13.42 19.89
N SER A 500 25.27 -14.13 20.98
CA SER A 500 25.14 -15.59 21.08
C SER A 500 23.68 -16.02 20.95
N CYS A 501 22.75 -15.39 21.69
CA CYS A 501 21.32 -15.64 21.57
C CYS A 501 20.81 -15.36 20.14
N ALA A 502 21.19 -14.23 19.55
CA ALA A 502 20.83 -13.89 18.18
C ALA A 502 21.43 -14.88 17.16
N LEU A 503 22.62 -15.42 17.42
CA LEU A 503 23.21 -16.48 16.60
C LEU A 503 22.43 -17.78 16.76
N VAL A 504 22.06 -18.19 17.97
CA VAL A 504 21.25 -19.39 18.23
C VAL A 504 19.89 -19.28 17.54
N GLU A 505 19.23 -18.13 17.59
CA GLU A 505 17.99 -17.86 16.84
C GLU A 505 18.20 -17.99 15.33
N LYS A 506 19.29 -17.43 14.79
CA LYS A 506 19.64 -17.56 13.37
C LYS A 506 19.97 -19.00 12.95
N LEU A 507 20.48 -19.82 13.86
CA LEU A 507 20.78 -21.23 13.63
C LEU A 507 19.53 -22.11 13.75
N ASN A 508 18.51 -21.67 14.48
CA ASN A 508 17.26 -22.39 14.68
C ASN A 508 16.16 -21.95 13.69
N TYR A 509 16.30 -22.37 12.44
CA TYR A 509 15.33 -22.10 11.37
C TYR A 509 14.71 -23.39 10.81
N GLN A 510 13.49 -23.28 10.27
CA GLN A 510 12.77 -24.40 9.66
C GLN A 510 12.18 -24.02 8.31
N ASN A 511 12.35 -24.88 7.31
CA ASN A 511 11.74 -24.74 5.98
C ASN A 511 12.07 -23.42 5.26
N GLU A 512 13.31 -22.95 5.43
CA GLU A 512 13.83 -21.73 4.81
C GLU A 512 14.63 -22.03 3.54
N ASP A 513 14.69 -21.06 2.63
CA ASP A 513 15.34 -21.24 1.33
C ASP A 513 16.87 -21.04 1.42
N ILE A 514 17.63 -21.98 0.84
CA ILE A 514 19.05 -21.81 0.48
C ILE A 514 19.23 -21.98 -1.03
N HIS A 515 20.27 -21.37 -1.59
CA HIS A 515 20.55 -21.46 -3.02
C HIS A 515 21.80 -22.30 -3.29
N VAL A 516 21.71 -23.29 -4.17
CA VAL A 516 22.84 -24.15 -4.56
C VAL A 516 23.14 -24.00 -6.04
N TYR A 517 24.40 -23.68 -6.38
CA TYR A 517 24.87 -23.50 -7.76
C TYR A 517 25.76 -24.65 -8.23
N LEU A 518 25.49 -25.20 -9.41
CA LEU A 518 26.35 -26.17 -10.07
C LEU A 518 27.51 -25.49 -10.82
N VAL A 519 28.74 -25.84 -10.47
CA VAL A 519 29.96 -25.32 -11.09
C VAL A 519 30.65 -26.44 -11.87
N ARG A 520 30.66 -26.33 -13.21
CA ARG A 520 31.27 -27.31 -14.15
C ARG A 520 32.77 -27.08 -14.42
N GLY A 521 33.51 -26.46 -13.49
CA GLY A 521 34.92 -26.08 -13.67
C GLY A 521 35.75 -26.16 -12.39
N LYS A 522 37.08 -26.04 -12.52
CA LYS A 522 38.02 -26.15 -11.38
C LYS A 522 37.84 -25.05 -10.32
N GLU A 523 37.32 -23.87 -10.67
CA GLU A 523 37.09 -22.77 -9.73
C GLU A 523 35.71 -22.10 -9.90
N ALA A 524 35.06 -21.77 -8.78
CA ALA A 524 33.81 -21.01 -8.76
C ALA A 524 34.04 -19.51 -9.09
N PRO A 525 33.12 -18.85 -9.83
CA PRO A 525 33.17 -17.42 -10.11
C PRO A 525 33.33 -16.56 -8.85
N LYS A 526 34.11 -15.47 -8.93
CA LYS A 526 34.34 -14.54 -7.80
C LYS A 526 33.04 -14.00 -7.20
N SER A 527 32.02 -13.77 -8.04
CA SER A 527 30.68 -13.33 -7.62
C SER A 527 29.98 -14.29 -6.66
N ILE A 528 30.15 -15.61 -6.84
CA ILE A 528 29.56 -16.63 -5.96
C ILE A 528 30.33 -16.70 -4.64
N LYS A 529 31.67 -16.60 -4.70
CA LYS A 529 32.54 -16.60 -3.50
C LYS A 529 32.31 -15.35 -2.62
N GLU A 530 31.98 -14.21 -3.22
CA GLU A 530 31.69 -12.95 -2.51
C GLU A 530 30.26 -12.90 -1.96
N ALA A 531 29.27 -13.45 -2.68
CA ALA A 531 27.88 -13.51 -2.22
C ALA A 531 27.72 -14.29 -0.89
N SER A 532 28.52 -15.34 -0.69
CA SER A 532 28.58 -16.12 0.55
C SER A 532 29.30 -15.43 1.73
N LYS A 533 29.93 -14.26 1.52
CA LYS A 533 30.63 -13.49 2.56
C LYS A 533 29.85 -12.28 3.06
N SER A 534 28.81 -11.84 2.35
CA SER A 534 27.99 -10.71 2.78
C SER A 534 26.99 -11.13 3.84
N VAL A 535 27.09 -10.55 5.05
CA VAL A 535 26.01 -10.59 6.06
C VAL A 535 24.74 -10.06 5.41
N ALA A 536 23.65 -10.82 5.50
CA ALA A 536 22.36 -10.44 4.96
C ALA A 536 21.89 -9.11 5.59
N VAL A 537 21.98 -8.03 4.81
CA VAL A 537 21.28 -6.77 5.11
C VAL A 537 19.84 -6.98 4.70
N SER A 538 18.94 -7.06 5.68
CA SER A 538 17.50 -7.17 5.50
C SER A 538 16.87 -5.86 5.02
N ASP A 539 17.39 -5.23 3.97
CA ASP A 539 16.63 -4.22 3.20
C ASP A 539 17.30 -3.85 1.87
N ARG A 540 17.27 -4.77 0.90
CA ARG A 540 17.42 -4.37 -0.50
C ARG A 540 16.20 -4.84 -1.27
N ARG A 541 15.32 -3.88 -1.57
CA ARG A 541 14.25 -3.96 -2.55
C ARG A 541 14.77 -4.51 -3.88
N THR A 542 14.65 -5.81 -4.08
CA THR A 542 14.92 -6.46 -5.37
C THR A 542 13.71 -6.25 -6.28
N SER A 543 13.97 -5.78 -7.50
CA SER A 543 12.93 -5.37 -8.44
C SER A 543 12.01 -6.53 -8.84
N LYS A 544 10.69 -6.32 -8.75
CA LYS A 544 9.61 -7.22 -9.22
C LYS A 544 9.53 -7.38 -10.75
N ARG A 545 10.67 -7.43 -11.45
CA ARG A 545 10.75 -7.85 -12.85
C ARG A 545 11.69 -9.03 -12.93
N SER A 546 11.15 -10.22 -12.67
CA SER A 546 11.76 -11.50 -13.03
C SER A 546 12.12 -11.46 -14.51
N ARG A 547 13.40 -11.25 -14.80
CA ARG A 547 13.97 -11.60 -16.10
C ARG A 547 14.36 -13.07 -15.99
N ARG A 548 13.66 -13.94 -16.73
CA ARG A 548 14.05 -15.34 -16.96
C ARG A 548 15.51 -15.35 -17.44
N THR A 549 16.44 -15.75 -16.59
CA THR A 549 17.80 -16.08 -17.02
C THR A 549 17.85 -17.55 -17.38
N SER A 550 18.06 -17.80 -18.66
CA SER A 550 18.43 -19.08 -19.24
C SER A 550 19.76 -19.58 -18.65
N SER A 551 19.72 -20.46 -17.64
CA SER A 551 20.77 -21.46 -17.36
C SER A 551 20.34 -22.32 -16.17
N GLY A 552 20.10 -23.61 -16.39
CA GLY A 552 19.74 -24.59 -15.36
C GLY A 552 20.90 -24.97 -14.43
N ASN A 553 21.63 -23.99 -13.88
CA ASN A 553 22.80 -24.20 -13.03
C ASN A 553 22.59 -23.77 -11.57
N SER A 554 21.37 -23.40 -11.14
CA SER A 554 21.08 -23.06 -9.75
C SER A 554 19.72 -23.58 -9.31
N ILE A 555 19.64 -24.10 -8.09
CA ILE A 555 18.42 -24.59 -7.45
C ILE A 555 18.19 -23.89 -6.11
N SER A 556 16.93 -23.76 -5.71
CA SER A 556 16.54 -23.32 -4.36
C SER A 556 16.04 -24.51 -3.60
N LEU A 557 16.60 -24.78 -2.42
CA LEU A 557 16.23 -25.91 -1.58
C LEU A 557 15.69 -25.38 -0.25
N LYS A 558 14.59 -25.97 0.20
CA LYS A 558 14.01 -25.67 1.51
C LYS A 558 14.60 -26.56 2.57
N VAL A 559 15.29 -25.97 3.53
CA VAL A 559 16.04 -26.68 4.56
C VAL A 559 15.77 -26.09 5.94
N SER A 560 16.03 -26.90 6.95
CA SER A 560 16.01 -26.51 8.36
C SER A 560 17.43 -26.53 8.92
N GLY A 561 17.70 -25.79 10.00
CA GLY A 561 19.01 -25.81 10.67
C GLY A 561 19.43 -27.21 11.13
N SER A 562 18.46 -28.08 11.45
CA SER A 562 18.65 -29.50 11.82
C SER A 562 18.86 -30.45 10.63
N THR A 563 18.79 -29.97 9.39
CA THR A 563 19.04 -30.80 8.19
C THR A 563 20.50 -31.23 8.20
N SER A 564 20.78 -32.52 8.02
CA SER A 564 22.17 -32.98 7.91
C SER A 564 22.76 -32.63 6.54
N VAL A 565 24.08 -32.49 6.48
CA VAL A 565 24.80 -32.35 5.20
C VAL A 565 24.52 -33.55 4.29
N TYR A 566 24.37 -34.76 4.84
CA TYR A 566 23.89 -35.93 4.11
C TYR A 566 22.54 -35.70 3.42
N GLN A 567 21.54 -35.22 4.17
CA GLN A 567 20.20 -34.96 3.65
C GLN A 567 20.24 -33.86 2.58
N LEU A 568 21.03 -32.81 2.79
CA LEU A 568 21.23 -31.76 1.80
C LEU A 568 21.84 -32.31 0.50
N LYS A 569 22.87 -33.17 0.59
CA LYS A 569 23.47 -33.82 -0.59
C LYS A 569 22.46 -34.71 -1.33
N LEU A 570 21.57 -35.40 -0.63
CA LEU A 570 20.49 -36.16 -1.27
C LEU A 570 19.49 -35.25 -2.00
N MET A 571 19.10 -34.12 -1.39
CA MET A 571 18.22 -33.13 -2.05
C MET A 571 18.87 -32.53 -3.30
N ILE A 572 20.19 -32.31 -3.25
CA ILE A 572 20.99 -31.87 -4.40
C ILE A 572 21.04 -32.98 -5.48
N TRP A 573 21.21 -34.24 -5.08
CA TRP A 573 21.19 -35.37 -6.01
C TRP A 573 19.84 -35.50 -6.72
N GLU A 574 18.73 -35.42 -5.98
CA GLU A 574 17.37 -35.47 -6.53
C GLU A 574 17.12 -34.32 -7.53
N SER A 575 17.67 -33.14 -7.27
CA SER A 575 17.44 -31.94 -8.09
C SER A 575 18.42 -31.77 -9.26
N LEU A 576 19.68 -32.16 -9.11
CA LEU A 576 20.77 -31.94 -10.09
C LEU A 576 21.34 -33.23 -10.70
N GLY A 577 20.94 -34.41 -10.20
CA GLY A 577 21.38 -35.70 -10.70
C GLY A 577 22.83 -36.08 -10.36
N ILE A 578 23.50 -35.36 -9.45
CA ILE A 578 24.89 -35.60 -9.08
C ILE A 578 24.93 -36.58 -7.92
N VAL A 579 25.53 -37.76 -8.13
CA VAL A 579 25.66 -38.79 -7.09
C VAL A 579 26.35 -38.21 -5.86
N LYS A 580 25.85 -38.53 -4.66
CA LYS A 580 26.27 -37.93 -3.40
C LYS A 580 27.79 -38.00 -3.18
N GLU A 581 28.40 -39.13 -3.50
CA GLU A 581 29.83 -39.42 -3.38
C GLU A 581 30.68 -38.48 -4.26
N ASN A 582 30.09 -37.97 -5.34
CA ASN A 582 30.74 -37.08 -6.29
C ASN A 582 30.49 -35.59 -6.01
N GLN A 583 29.66 -35.26 -5.02
CA GLN A 583 29.36 -33.88 -4.68
C GLN A 583 30.43 -33.26 -3.78
N LYS A 584 31.16 -32.26 -4.31
CA LYS A 584 32.01 -31.37 -3.52
C LYS A 584 31.31 -30.05 -3.24
N LEU A 585 30.66 -29.96 -2.07
CA LEU A 585 29.84 -28.82 -1.65
C LEU A 585 30.67 -27.76 -0.92
N HIS A 586 30.44 -26.48 -1.21
CA HIS A 586 31.21 -25.38 -0.64
C HIS A 586 30.32 -24.20 -0.22
N LYS A 587 30.72 -23.53 0.86
CA LYS A 587 30.24 -22.20 1.26
C LYS A 587 31.38 -21.20 1.11
N GLY A 588 31.27 -20.32 0.12
CA GLY A 588 32.37 -19.41 -0.25
C GLY A 588 33.63 -20.15 -0.66
N SER A 589 34.71 -20.00 0.13
CA SER A 589 35.98 -20.68 -0.09
C SER A 589 36.16 -21.96 0.74
N VAL A 590 35.22 -22.27 1.64
CA VAL A 590 35.33 -23.39 2.57
C VAL A 590 34.53 -24.57 2.03
N GLU A 591 35.16 -25.75 1.96
CA GLU A 591 34.48 -27.01 1.61
C GLU A 591 33.67 -27.52 2.80
N ILE A 592 32.44 -27.96 2.54
CA ILE A 592 31.53 -28.51 3.55
C ILE A 592 31.77 -30.01 3.62
N GLU A 593 32.59 -30.40 4.59
CA GLU A 593 32.88 -31.80 4.94
C GLU A 593 31.99 -32.28 6.10
N ASP A 594 32.03 -33.58 6.39
CA ASP A 594 31.24 -34.27 7.43
C ASP A 594 29.73 -34.35 7.13
N ASP A 595 29.29 -35.52 6.68
CA ASP A 595 27.91 -35.81 6.31
C ASP A 595 26.95 -35.88 7.51
N LEU A 596 27.47 -36.11 8.72
CA LEU A 596 26.67 -36.22 9.95
C LEU A 596 26.37 -34.87 10.59
N ALA A 597 27.17 -33.84 10.27
CA ALA A 597 26.94 -32.49 10.75
C ALA A 597 25.65 -31.89 10.19
N THR A 598 25.00 -31.04 10.98
CA THR A 598 23.82 -30.27 10.55
C THR A 598 24.21 -28.99 9.83
N LEU A 599 23.26 -28.37 9.12
CA LEU A 599 23.47 -27.08 8.49
C LEU A 599 23.80 -25.99 9.52
N ALA A 600 23.20 -26.07 10.72
CA ALA A 600 23.54 -25.22 11.85
C ALA A 600 25.01 -25.41 12.30
N ASP A 601 25.49 -26.66 12.41
CA ASP A 601 26.88 -26.95 12.78
C ASP A 601 27.90 -26.39 11.77
N LYS A 602 27.49 -26.27 10.50
CA LYS A 602 28.29 -25.68 9.42
C LYS A 602 28.02 -24.18 9.22
N SER A 603 27.30 -23.54 10.14
CA SER A 603 26.94 -22.12 10.11
C SER A 603 26.30 -21.71 8.78
N ILE A 604 25.43 -22.54 8.22
CA ILE A 604 24.66 -22.25 7.00
C ILE A 604 23.32 -21.64 7.43
N PHE A 605 22.99 -20.47 6.91
CA PHE A 605 21.84 -19.65 7.28
C PHE A 605 20.83 -19.54 6.14
N PRO A 606 19.57 -19.16 6.43
CA PRO A 606 18.59 -18.81 5.40
C PRO A 606 19.13 -17.78 4.40
N GLY A 607 18.89 -18.02 3.11
CA GLY A 607 19.33 -17.16 2.01
C GLY A 607 20.81 -17.34 1.60
N ASP A 608 21.56 -18.21 2.26
CA ASP A 608 22.94 -18.49 1.89
C ASP A 608 23.06 -19.07 0.48
N VAL A 609 24.18 -18.76 -0.18
CA VAL A 609 24.53 -19.27 -1.49
C VAL A 609 25.66 -20.29 -1.35
N LEU A 610 25.35 -21.55 -1.65
CA LEU A 610 26.28 -22.66 -1.74
C LEU A 610 26.60 -22.98 -3.20
N TRP A 611 27.72 -23.66 -3.44
CA TRP A 611 28.02 -24.20 -4.76
C TRP A 611 28.56 -25.62 -4.67
N VAL A 612 28.20 -26.44 -5.66
CA VAL A 612 28.55 -27.86 -5.76
C VAL A 612 29.32 -28.11 -7.06
N ARG A 613 30.37 -28.93 -6.96
CA ARG A 613 31.14 -29.43 -8.09
C ARG A 613 30.99 -30.96 -8.15
N ASP A 614 30.79 -31.50 -9.33
CA ASP A 614 30.87 -32.93 -9.60
C ASP A 614 32.35 -33.35 -9.71
N SER A 615 32.77 -34.37 -8.95
CA SER A 615 34.14 -34.91 -8.98
C SER A 615 34.38 -35.83 -10.18
N GLU A 616 33.32 -36.27 -10.88
CA GLU A 616 33.35 -37.19 -12.04
C GLU A 616 34.02 -38.55 -11.76
N ILE A 617 34.12 -38.95 -10.49
CA ILE A 617 34.68 -40.26 -10.08
C ILE A 617 33.56 -41.31 -10.14
N TYR A 618 33.41 -41.97 -11.28
CA TYR A 618 32.48 -43.10 -11.41
C TYR A 618 33.15 -44.40 -10.95
N GLU A 619 32.84 -44.87 -9.74
CA GLU A 619 33.12 -46.26 -9.36
C GLU A 619 32.01 -47.17 -9.92
N ASN A 620 32.36 -48.39 -10.35
CA ASN A 620 31.49 -49.37 -11.04
C ASN A 620 30.33 -49.93 -10.19
N ARG A 621 29.60 -49.09 -9.46
CA ARG A 621 28.32 -49.42 -8.81
C ARG A 621 27.14 -48.59 -9.35
N ASP A 622 27.40 -47.66 -10.27
CA ASP A 622 26.41 -46.70 -10.80
C ASP A 622 25.60 -47.21 -12.02
N ILE A 623 25.48 -48.53 -12.21
CA ILE A 623 24.55 -49.10 -13.20
C ILE A 623 23.54 -50.01 -12.49
N ALA A 624 22.43 -49.41 -12.06
CA ALA A 624 21.12 -50.06 -12.12
C ALA A 624 20.30 -49.18 -13.07
N GLY A 625 19.88 -49.57 -14.26
CA GLY A 625 19.40 -50.88 -14.69
C GLY A 625 17.87 -50.83 -14.74
N GLU A 626 17.34 -50.08 -15.73
CA GLU A 626 15.93 -49.86 -16.13
C GLU A 626 14.90 -49.38 -15.10
#